data_AF-A0AAW4L2Z5-F1
#
_entry.id   AF-A0AAW4L2Z5-F1
#
_cell.length_a   1.000
_cell.length_b   1.000
_cell.length_c   1.000
_cell.angle_alpha   90.00
_cell.angle_beta   90.00
_cell.angle_gamma   90.00
#
_symmetry.space_group_name_H-M   'P 1'
#
loop_
_entity.id
_entity.type
_entity.pdbx_description
1 polymer ?
#
loop_
_entity_poly.entity_id
_entity_poly.type
_entity_poly.pdbx_seq_one_letter_code
_entity_poly.pdbx_strand_id
1 'polypeptide(L)'
;YIGWETVNLTNNSRLDLAGDFFLGDSGSNTGTFNIDSSSTLAVTQGGIRPYTAGQLATLNNAGTIDMTADNSATSVLTVHGNYVGNNGQLNLQTVLGDEHSATDKLVVADGSISGHTQLGVSNLGGAGGLTQNNGIEVVQALNGAVSSTDAFALNGSV
;
A
#
# COMPACT_ATOMS: atom_id res chain seq x y z
N TYR A 1 -26.22 -2.93 12.21
CA TYR A 1 -25.16 -2.28 11.42
C TYR A 1 -23.85 -2.64 12.06
N ILE A 2 -23.10 -3.60 11.56
CA ILE A 2 -21.73 -3.71 12.08
C ILE A 2 -20.77 -4.20 11.00
N GLY A 3 -20.26 -3.23 10.27
CA GLY A 3 -19.10 -3.23 9.39
C GLY A 3 -18.80 -1.78 9.02
N TRP A 4 -17.56 -1.44 8.64
CA TRP A 4 -17.25 -0.10 8.16
C TRP A 4 -17.44 -0.07 6.64
N GLU A 5 -18.54 0.49 6.15
CA GLU A 5 -18.77 0.62 4.70
C GLU A 5 -17.86 1.69 4.10
N THR A 6 -17.54 2.73 4.88
CA THR A 6 -16.58 3.77 4.50
C THR A 6 -15.79 4.23 5.72
N VAL A 7 -14.47 4.22 5.59
CA VAL A 7 -13.52 4.76 6.57
C VAL A 7 -12.85 5.97 5.95
N ASN A 8 -12.77 7.07 6.70
CA ASN A 8 -12.09 8.29 6.25
C ASN A 8 -11.07 8.72 7.30
N LEU A 9 -9.79 8.70 6.95
CA LEU A 9 -8.77 9.44 7.69
C LEU A 9 -8.79 10.88 7.20
N THR A 10 -9.11 11.81 8.10
CA THR A 10 -9.24 13.23 7.78
C THR A 10 -8.57 14.11 8.83
N ASN A 11 -8.20 15.34 8.45
CA ASN A 11 -7.74 16.37 9.40
C ASN A 11 -6.51 15.95 10.22
N ASN A 12 -5.43 15.56 9.54
CA ASN A 12 -4.18 15.08 10.16
C ASN A 12 -4.37 13.81 11.01
N SER A 13 -5.33 12.95 10.63
CA SER A 13 -5.55 11.69 11.33
C SER A 13 -4.43 10.70 11.03
N ARG A 14 -4.13 9.87 12.02
CA ARG A 14 -3.22 8.73 11.87
C ARG A 14 -3.92 7.44 12.28
N LEU A 15 -3.80 6.40 11.45
CA LEU A 15 -4.16 5.03 11.80
C LEU A 15 -2.91 4.14 11.69
N ASP A 16 -2.62 3.36 12.72
CA ASP A 16 -1.59 2.32 12.69
C ASP A 16 -2.24 0.96 12.38
N LEU A 17 -1.82 0.34 11.29
CA LEU A 17 -2.30 -0.95 10.80
C LEU A 17 -1.24 -2.04 11.08
N ALA A 18 -1.62 -3.01 11.92
CA ALA A 18 -0.80 -4.15 12.31
C ALA A 18 -1.50 -5.50 12.06
N GLY A 19 -2.57 -5.51 11.26
CA GLY A 19 -3.33 -6.72 10.89
C GLY A 19 -4.35 -6.44 9.79
N ASP A 20 -5.25 -7.40 9.55
CA ASP A 20 -6.32 -7.25 8.57
C ASP A 20 -7.39 -6.25 9.05
N PHE A 21 -7.74 -5.31 8.18
CA PHE A 21 -8.85 -4.38 8.33
C PHE A 21 -9.96 -4.73 7.33
N PHE A 22 -11.10 -5.19 7.86
CA PHE A 22 -12.25 -5.60 7.04
C PHE A 22 -13.23 -4.44 6.84
N LEU A 23 -13.65 -4.26 5.58
CA LEU A 23 -14.60 -3.24 5.13
C LEU A 23 -15.90 -3.86 4.65
N GLY A 24 -17.01 -3.23 5.01
CA GLY A 24 -18.37 -3.70 4.73
C GLY A 24 -18.90 -4.71 5.74
N ASP A 25 -20.10 -5.20 5.46
CA ASP A 25 -20.87 -6.15 6.27
C ASP A 25 -21.70 -7.09 5.37
N SER A 26 -22.65 -7.84 5.94
CA SER A 26 -23.50 -8.76 5.16
C SER A 26 -24.45 -8.06 4.17
N GLY A 27 -24.66 -6.75 4.30
CA GLY A 27 -25.46 -5.96 3.36
C GLY A 27 -24.60 -5.38 2.24
N SER A 28 -23.48 -4.77 2.59
CA SER A 28 -22.58 -4.05 1.67
C SER A 28 -21.51 -4.95 1.02
N ASN A 29 -21.13 -6.03 1.67
CA ASN A 29 -20.10 -7.02 1.29
C ASN A 29 -18.66 -6.49 1.17
N THR A 30 -18.48 -5.19 0.99
CA THR A 30 -17.21 -4.50 0.82
C THR A 30 -17.34 -3.05 1.28
N GLY A 31 -16.25 -2.29 1.17
CA GLY A 31 -16.26 -0.86 1.46
C GLY A 31 -15.05 -0.13 0.91
N THR A 32 -14.93 1.12 1.35
CA THR A 32 -13.90 2.06 0.91
C THR A 32 -13.12 2.61 2.10
N PHE A 33 -11.80 2.69 1.96
CA PHE A 33 -10.91 3.37 2.89
C PHE A 33 -10.30 4.59 2.17
N ASN A 34 -10.55 5.78 2.71
CA ASN A 34 -10.03 7.04 2.18
C ASN A 34 -8.98 7.63 3.11
N ILE A 35 -7.85 8.05 2.55
CA ILE A 35 -6.82 8.82 3.23
C ILE A 35 -6.78 10.21 2.58
N ASP A 36 -7.14 11.25 3.33
CA ASP A 36 -6.98 12.63 2.84
C ASP A 36 -5.52 13.06 2.78
N SER A 37 -5.23 14.16 2.10
CA SER A 37 -3.85 14.62 1.86
C SER A 37 -3.06 15.00 3.10
N SER A 38 -3.72 15.17 4.24
CA SER A 38 -3.09 15.50 5.53
C SER A 38 -2.85 14.28 6.42
N SER A 39 -3.44 13.14 6.08
CA SER A 39 -3.54 11.99 6.96
C SER A 39 -2.52 10.90 6.62
N THR A 40 -2.29 10.02 7.59
CA THR A 40 -1.33 8.92 7.47
C THR A 40 -1.95 7.58 7.82
N LEU A 41 -1.79 6.61 6.94
CA LEU A 41 -1.93 5.19 7.26
C LEU A 41 -0.53 4.62 7.48
N ALA A 42 -0.17 4.33 8.72
CA ALA A 42 1.08 3.66 9.01
C ALA A 42 0.89 2.15 9.04
N VAL A 43 1.80 1.40 8.44
CA VAL A 43 1.65 -0.05 8.28
C VAL A 43 2.92 -0.75 8.73
N THR A 44 2.78 -1.74 9.60
CA THR A 44 3.84 -2.71 9.87
C THR A 44 3.53 -4.03 9.17
N GLN A 45 2.27 -4.46 9.23
CA GLN A 45 1.76 -5.61 8.50
C GLN A 45 0.25 -5.48 8.44
N GLY A 46 -0.37 -5.83 7.31
CA GLY A 46 -1.81 -6.02 7.30
C GLY A 46 -2.41 -6.05 5.91
N GLY A 47 -3.74 -6.06 5.87
CA GLY A 47 -4.47 -6.00 4.63
C GLY A 47 -5.75 -5.17 4.72
N ILE A 48 -6.10 -4.50 3.64
CA ILE A 48 -7.42 -3.88 3.47
C ILE A 48 -8.29 -4.88 2.71
N ARG A 49 -9.33 -5.39 3.38
CA ARG A 49 -10.09 -6.54 2.91
C ARG A 49 -11.58 -6.25 2.84
N PRO A 50 -12.30 -6.78 1.85
CA PRO A 50 -13.76 -6.79 1.89
C PRO A 50 -14.25 -7.76 2.97
N TYR A 51 -15.47 -7.55 3.45
CA TYR A 51 -16.17 -8.47 4.35
C TYR A 51 -16.41 -9.84 3.68
N THR A 52 -16.89 -9.83 2.43
CA THR A 52 -17.15 -11.04 1.66
C THR A 52 -15.99 -11.34 0.72
N ALA A 53 -15.41 -12.53 0.82
CA ALA A 53 -14.33 -12.97 -0.06
C ALA A 53 -14.74 -12.93 -1.53
N GLY A 54 -13.81 -12.52 -2.41
CA GLY A 54 -14.05 -12.34 -3.84
C GLY A 54 -14.72 -11.01 -4.22
N GLN A 55 -15.10 -10.18 -3.24
CA GLN A 55 -15.38 -8.77 -3.49
C GLN A 55 -14.08 -7.96 -3.54
N LEU A 56 -14.18 -6.69 -3.92
CA LEU A 56 -13.04 -5.79 -4.01
C LEU A 56 -13.24 -4.63 -3.02
N ALA A 57 -12.35 -4.50 -2.04
CA ALA A 57 -12.24 -3.29 -1.24
C ALA A 57 -11.55 -2.20 -2.05
N THR A 58 -11.80 -0.93 -1.73
CA THR A 58 -11.09 0.20 -2.38
C THR A 58 -10.30 0.99 -1.36
N LEU A 59 -9.00 1.17 -1.61
CA LEU A 59 -8.12 2.08 -0.87
C LEU A 59 -7.77 3.29 -1.73
N ASN A 60 -8.27 4.46 -1.35
CA ASN A 60 -7.95 5.73 -1.99
C ASN A 60 -6.87 6.47 -1.18
N ASN A 61 -5.73 6.75 -1.81
CA ASN A 61 -4.58 7.37 -1.17
C ASN A 61 -4.30 8.77 -1.72
N ALA A 62 -4.82 9.82 -1.05
CA ALA A 62 -4.37 11.19 -1.28
C ALA A 62 -3.30 11.65 -0.26
N GLY A 63 -3.17 10.93 0.86
CA GLY A 63 -2.24 11.22 1.95
C GLY A 63 -0.95 10.43 1.88
N THR A 64 -0.51 9.93 3.03
CA THR A 64 0.71 9.12 3.15
C THR A 64 0.39 7.72 3.65
N ILE A 65 0.87 6.71 2.91
CA ILE A 65 1.03 5.35 3.43
C ILE A 65 2.48 5.22 3.88
N ASP A 66 2.71 4.98 5.16
CA ASP A 66 4.03 4.95 5.77
C ASP A 66 4.35 3.55 6.30
N MET A 67 5.25 2.85 5.62
CA MET A 67 5.73 1.52 6.03
C MET A 67 7.06 1.57 6.80
N THR A 68 7.57 2.77 7.07
CA THR A 68 8.93 2.95 7.59
C THR A 68 9.02 2.88 9.11
N ALA A 69 7.90 2.66 9.80
CA ALA A 69 7.79 2.81 11.25
C ALA A 69 8.51 1.72 12.06
N ASP A 70 8.65 0.50 11.52
CA ASP A 70 9.25 -0.63 12.23
C ASP A 70 10.75 -0.82 11.98
N ASN A 71 11.32 -0.02 11.07
CA ASN A 71 12.73 -0.02 10.71
C ASN A 71 13.26 -1.42 10.30
N SER A 72 12.44 -2.21 9.59
CA SER A 72 12.73 -3.61 9.27
C SER A 72 12.97 -3.89 7.78
N ALA A 73 12.48 -3.03 6.88
CA ALA A 73 12.39 -3.30 5.44
C ALA A 73 11.68 -4.64 5.14
N THR A 74 10.63 -4.97 5.90
CA THR A 74 9.81 -6.19 5.73
C THR A 74 8.30 -5.94 5.82
N SER A 75 7.89 -4.69 5.97
CA SER A 75 6.48 -4.32 6.14
C SER A 75 5.68 -4.58 4.86
N VAL A 76 4.51 -5.20 5.01
CA VAL A 76 3.64 -5.53 3.87
C VAL A 76 2.22 -5.01 4.09
N LEU A 77 1.71 -4.27 3.11
CA LEU A 77 0.29 -3.95 2.98
C LEU A 77 -0.31 -4.70 1.80
N THR A 78 -1.35 -5.50 2.05
CA THR A 78 -2.10 -6.18 0.98
C THR A 78 -3.47 -5.54 0.78
N VAL A 79 -3.75 -4.99 -0.39
CA VAL A 79 -5.08 -4.51 -0.77
C VAL A 79 -5.79 -5.60 -1.56
N HIS A 80 -6.87 -6.17 -1.00
CA HIS A 80 -7.73 -7.12 -1.71
C HIS A 80 -8.81 -6.36 -2.48
N GLY A 81 -8.42 -5.81 -3.63
CA GLY A 81 -9.27 -4.99 -4.48
C GLY A 81 -8.51 -3.89 -5.19
N ASN A 82 -9.02 -2.66 -5.10
CA ASN A 82 -8.50 -1.52 -5.85
C ASN A 82 -7.62 -0.63 -4.98
N TYR A 83 -6.43 -0.31 -5.48
CA TYR A 83 -5.58 0.77 -4.98
C TYR A 83 -5.65 1.96 -5.95
N VAL A 84 -6.05 3.12 -5.44
CA VAL A 84 -6.18 4.34 -6.24
C VAL A 84 -5.32 5.44 -5.63
N GLY A 85 -4.23 5.79 -6.30
CA GLY A 85 -3.40 6.93 -5.96
C GLY A 85 -4.07 8.24 -6.36
N ASN A 86 -4.17 9.21 -5.46
CA ASN A 86 -4.68 10.54 -5.73
C ASN A 86 -3.66 11.61 -5.34
N ASN A 87 -2.47 11.53 -5.95
CA ASN A 87 -1.28 12.32 -5.64
C ASN A 87 -0.75 12.09 -4.21
N GLY A 88 -1.04 10.93 -3.63
CA GLY A 88 -0.52 10.53 -2.32
C GLY A 88 0.92 10.03 -2.37
N GLN A 89 1.42 9.61 -1.21
CA GLN A 89 2.75 9.06 -1.00
C GLN A 89 2.68 7.62 -0.49
N LEU A 90 3.67 6.81 -0.87
CA LEU A 90 3.97 5.49 -0.31
C LEU A 90 5.45 5.48 0.08
N ASN A 91 5.71 5.44 1.39
CA ASN A 91 7.05 5.45 1.95
C ASN A 91 7.44 4.04 2.37
N LEU A 92 8.64 3.63 1.93
CA LEU A 92 9.16 2.27 2.02
C LEU A 92 10.62 2.32 2.48
N GLN A 93 11.04 1.24 3.12
CA GLN A 93 12.43 0.93 3.40
C GLN A 93 12.90 -0.26 2.58
N THR A 94 14.16 -0.19 2.16
CA THR A 94 14.82 -1.25 1.40
C THR A 94 16.25 -1.40 1.90
N VAL A 95 16.71 -2.62 2.13
CA VAL A 95 18.15 -2.91 2.30
C VAL A 95 18.76 -3.00 0.90
N LEU A 96 19.22 -1.89 0.33
CA LEU A 96 19.67 -1.83 -1.07
C LEU A 96 20.79 -2.85 -1.37
N GLY A 97 20.51 -3.75 -2.32
CA GLY A 97 21.38 -4.83 -2.77
C GLY A 97 20.97 -5.30 -4.17
N ASP A 98 20.82 -6.61 -4.36
CA ASP A 98 20.32 -7.21 -5.61
C ASP A 98 18.79 -7.36 -5.61
N GLU A 99 18.21 -8.03 -6.60
CA GLU A 99 16.77 -8.26 -6.70
C GLU A 99 16.13 -9.04 -5.52
N HIS A 100 16.92 -9.64 -4.63
CA HIS A 100 16.46 -10.35 -3.42
C HIS A 100 16.54 -9.49 -2.15
N SER A 101 16.81 -8.19 -2.31
CA SER A 101 16.86 -7.24 -1.20
C SER A 101 15.60 -7.28 -0.35
N ALA A 102 15.77 -7.28 0.97
CA ALA A 102 14.66 -7.05 1.89
C ALA A 102 14.08 -5.65 1.62
N THR A 103 12.77 -5.59 1.42
CA THR A 103 12.05 -4.35 1.16
C THR A 103 10.63 -4.42 1.70
N ASP A 104 10.12 -3.27 2.13
CA ASP A 104 8.69 -3.08 2.32
C ASP A 104 7.96 -3.20 0.98
N LYS A 105 6.69 -3.63 1.03
CA LYS A 105 5.92 -3.95 -0.18
C LYS A 105 4.44 -3.59 -0.07
N LEU A 106 3.95 -2.92 -1.12
CA LEU A 106 2.51 -2.84 -1.40
C LEU A 106 2.12 -4.00 -2.33
N VAL A 107 1.21 -4.85 -1.89
CA VAL A 107 0.61 -5.91 -2.70
C VAL A 107 -0.84 -5.53 -3.02
N VAL A 108 -1.27 -5.68 -4.27
CA VAL A 108 -2.67 -5.51 -4.67
C VAL A 108 -3.15 -6.78 -5.35
N ALA A 109 -4.21 -7.39 -4.82
CA ALA A 109 -4.77 -8.64 -5.29
C ALA A 109 -6.17 -8.46 -5.91
N ASP A 110 -6.45 -9.21 -6.98
CA ASP A 110 -7.74 -9.36 -7.69
C ASP A 110 -8.26 -8.11 -8.44
N GLY A 111 -7.97 -6.89 -7.98
CA GLY A 111 -8.52 -5.64 -8.54
C GLY A 111 -7.58 -4.85 -9.44
N SER A 112 -7.37 -3.56 -9.12
CA SER A 112 -6.61 -2.66 -9.98
C SER A 112 -5.74 -1.68 -9.20
N ILE A 113 -4.65 -1.25 -9.83
CA ILE A 113 -3.78 -0.17 -9.38
C ILE A 113 -3.93 0.96 -10.40
N SER A 114 -4.34 2.14 -9.94
CA SER A 114 -4.59 3.28 -10.82
C SER A 114 -4.29 4.62 -10.14
N GLY A 115 -4.31 5.70 -10.94
CA GLY A 115 -4.09 7.05 -10.44
C GLY A 115 -2.61 7.40 -10.36
N HIS A 116 -2.21 8.16 -9.35
CA HIS A 116 -0.81 8.58 -9.17
C HIS A 116 -0.40 8.55 -7.70
N THR A 117 0.68 7.84 -7.39
CA THR A 117 1.33 7.80 -6.08
C THR A 117 2.82 8.05 -6.22
N GLN A 118 3.37 8.88 -5.33
CA GLN A 118 4.80 9.12 -5.20
C GLN A 118 5.43 8.06 -4.30
N LEU A 119 6.48 7.40 -4.78
CA LEU A 119 7.25 6.42 -4.01
C LEU A 119 8.41 7.11 -3.31
N GLY A 120 8.44 7.05 -1.98
CA GLY A 120 9.62 7.38 -1.18
C GLY A 120 10.32 6.09 -0.76
N VAL A 121 11.57 5.89 -1.16
CA VAL A 121 12.36 4.73 -0.76
C VAL A 121 13.54 5.20 0.07
N SER A 122 13.75 4.58 1.23
CA SER A 122 14.88 4.88 2.11
C SER A 122 15.75 3.64 2.30
N ASN A 123 17.06 3.81 2.11
CA ASN A 123 18.02 2.73 2.27
C ASN A 123 18.24 2.40 3.76
N LEU A 124 17.96 1.16 4.15
CA LEU A 124 18.19 0.65 5.49
C LEU A 124 19.54 -0.08 5.57
N GLY A 125 20.64 0.66 5.42
CA GLY A 125 21.99 0.14 5.61
C GLY A 125 22.49 -0.83 4.52
N GLY A 126 21.79 -0.92 3.39
CA GLY A 126 22.25 -1.67 2.22
C GLY A 126 23.48 -1.03 1.58
N ALA A 127 24.41 -1.87 1.11
CA ALA A 127 25.65 -1.43 0.46
C ALA A 127 25.47 -1.06 -1.02
N GLY A 128 24.27 -1.30 -1.57
CA GLY A 128 24.01 -1.28 -3.00
C GLY A 128 24.43 -2.60 -3.66
N GLY A 129 23.79 -2.89 -4.79
CA GLY A 129 24.05 -4.08 -5.58
C GLY A 129 23.51 -3.92 -7.00
N LEU A 130 24.04 -4.73 -7.91
CA LEU A 130 23.51 -4.80 -9.27
C LEU A 130 22.29 -5.71 -9.28
N THR A 131 21.14 -5.18 -9.66
CA THR A 131 19.97 -5.98 -9.99
C THR A 131 20.10 -6.52 -11.40
N GLN A 132 20.00 -7.84 -11.58
CA GLN A 132 20.17 -8.46 -12.91
C GLN A 132 18.86 -8.67 -13.67
N ASN A 133 17.74 -8.63 -12.95
CA ASN A 133 16.42 -8.97 -13.44
C ASN A 133 15.44 -7.79 -13.28
N ASN A 134 14.31 -8.02 -12.59
CA ASN A 134 13.19 -7.08 -12.48
C ASN A 134 13.42 -5.93 -11.50
N GLY A 135 14.65 -5.71 -11.04
CA GLY A 135 14.95 -4.79 -9.94
C GLY A 135 14.50 -5.34 -8.59
N ILE A 136 14.45 -4.46 -7.58
CA ILE A 136 13.88 -4.74 -6.27
C ILE A 136 12.37 -4.47 -6.34
N GLU A 137 11.55 -5.50 -6.13
CA GLU A 137 10.09 -5.39 -6.23
C GLU A 137 9.50 -4.74 -4.98
N VAL A 138 8.98 -3.51 -5.13
CA VAL A 138 8.36 -2.73 -4.04
C VAL A 138 6.83 -2.63 -4.15
N VAL A 139 6.29 -2.90 -5.33
CA VAL A 139 4.85 -3.00 -5.60
C VAL A 139 4.60 -4.27 -6.38
N GLN A 140 3.61 -5.04 -5.96
CA GLN A 140 3.25 -6.32 -6.58
C GLN A 140 1.76 -6.34 -6.91
N ALA A 141 1.43 -6.68 -8.16
CA ALA A 141 0.08 -7.02 -8.58
C ALA A 141 -0.10 -8.54 -8.58
N LEU A 142 -1.12 -9.05 -7.91
CA LEU A 142 -1.36 -10.48 -7.67
C LEU A 142 -2.78 -10.88 -8.11
N ASN A 143 -2.98 -12.18 -8.41
CA ASN A 143 -4.28 -12.78 -8.73
C ASN A 143 -5.05 -12.06 -9.85
N GLY A 144 -4.33 -11.62 -10.89
CA GLY A 144 -4.94 -10.94 -12.03
C GLY A 144 -5.17 -9.44 -11.81
N ALA A 145 -4.67 -8.86 -10.71
CA ALA A 145 -4.67 -7.41 -10.57
C ALA A 145 -3.86 -6.74 -11.70
N VAL A 146 -4.33 -5.59 -12.16
CA VAL A 146 -3.72 -4.84 -13.28
C VAL A 146 -3.34 -3.43 -12.84
N SER A 147 -2.22 -2.92 -13.36
CA SER A 147 -1.74 -1.55 -13.08
C SER A 147 -1.81 -0.66 -14.31
N SER A 148 -2.17 0.62 -14.12
CA SER A 148 -1.88 1.65 -15.10
C SER A 148 -0.38 1.93 -15.16
N THR A 149 0.11 2.46 -16.29
CA THR A 149 1.55 2.71 -16.51
C THR A 149 2.09 3.90 -15.72
N ASP A 150 1.22 4.76 -15.23
CA ASP A 150 1.50 6.02 -14.51
C ASP A 150 1.15 5.95 -13.01
N ALA A 151 0.74 4.77 -12.52
CA ALA A 151 0.30 4.56 -11.15
C ALA A 151 1.33 5.01 -10.09
N PHE A 152 2.62 4.88 -10.39
CA PHE A 152 3.71 5.22 -9.49
C PHE A 152 4.83 5.99 -10.16
N ALA A 153 5.39 6.96 -9.43
CA ALA A 153 6.62 7.65 -9.79
C ALA A 153 7.53 7.81 -8.57
N LEU A 154 8.85 7.74 -8.76
CA LEU A 154 9.80 7.89 -7.67
C LEU A 154 9.91 9.35 -7.22
N ASN A 155 9.88 9.60 -5.91
CA ASN A 155 9.99 10.91 -5.30
C ASN A 155 11.47 11.30 -5.05
N GLY A 156 12.27 11.36 -6.12
CA GLY A 156 13.68 11.72 -6.05
C GLY A 156 14.63 10.54 -6.22
N SER A 157 15.88 10.70 -5.76
CA SER A 157 16.89 9.64 -5.79
C SER A 157 16.83 8.79 -4.51
N VAL A 158 17.19 7.52 -4.64
CA VAL A 158 17.29 6.54 -3.53
C VAL A 158 18.72 6.49 -3.00
#